data_AF-A0A964IZW3-F1
#
_entry.id   AF-A0A964IZW3-F1
#
_cell.length_a   1.000
_cell.length_b   1.000
_cell.length_c   1.000
_cell.angle_alpha   90.00
_cell.angle_beta   90.00
_cell.angle_gamma   90.00
#
_symmetry.space_group_name_H-M   'P 1'
#
loop_
_entity.id
_entity.type
_entity.pdbx_description
1 polymer ?
#
loop_
_entity_poly.entity_id
_entity_poly.type
_entity_poly.pdbx_seq_one_letter_code
_entity_poly.pdbx_strand_id
1 'polypeptide(L)' 'MTGSSSVAALQTALTALGYAPGTADGGYGTATTEAVAAFQTASGLTADGVAGPKTIAAINAALVRG' A
#
# COMPACT_ATOMS: atom_id res chain seq x y z
N MET A 1 7.24 17.53 -7.35
CA MET A 1 6.48 16.30 -7.62
C MET A 1 5.67 15.98 -6.38
N THR A 2 4.48 16.55 -6.24
CA THR A 2 3.59 16.26 -5.12
C THR A 2 2.94 14.93 -5.43
N GLY A 3 3.61 13.82 -5.09
CA GLY A 3 3.02 12.50 -5.19
C GLY A 3 1.76 12.51 -4.33
N SER A 4 0.59 12.41 -4.95
CA SER A 4 -0.68 12.40 -4.25
C SER A 4 -0.71 11.18 -3.33
N SER A 5 -0.31 11.37 -2.07
CA SER A 5 -0.43 10.44 -0.93
C SER A 5 -1.89 10.25 -0.54
N SER A 6 -2.71 9.99 -1.56
CA SER A 6 -4.10 9.63 -1.43
C SER A 6 -4.19 8.13 -1.23
N VAL A 7 -5.12 7.71 -0.38
CA VAL A 7 -5.36 6.28 -0.13
C VAL A 7 -5.73 5.56 -1.43
N ALA A 8 -6.37 6.23 -2.39
CA ALA A 8 -6.67 5.68 -3.71
C ALA A 8 -5.41 5.30 -4.51
N ALA A 9 -4.34 6.10 -4.46
CA ALA A 9 -3.08 5.77 -5.11
C ALA A 9 -2.40 4.57 -4.43
N LEU A 10 -2.45 4.51 -3.09
CA LEU A 10 -1.98 3.35 -2.33
C LEU A 10 -2.76 2.08 -2.69
N GLN A 11 -4.08 2.15 -2.75
CA GLN A 11 -4.96 1.03 -3.13
C GLN A 11 -4.65 0.56 -4.55
N THR A 12 -4.43 1.49 -5.48
CA THR A 12 -4.05 1.15 -6.87
C THR A 12 -2.69 0.44 -6.90
N ALA A 13 -1.70 0.95 -6.16
CA ALA A 13 -0.38 0.35 -6.07
C ALA A 13 -0.41 -1.06 -5.47
N LEU A 14 -1.13 -1.26 -4.37
CA LEU A 14 -1.29 -2.56 -3.73
C LEU A 14 -1.98 -3.56 -4.66
N THR A 15 -2.99 -3.11 -5.42
CA THR A 15 -3.66 -3.93 -6.44
C THR A 15 -2.70 -4.36 -7.53
N ALA A 16 -1.87 -3.44 -8.04
CA ALA A 16 -0.86 -3.74 -9.05
C ALA A 16 0.21 -4.74 -8.55
N LEU A 17 0.50 -4.72 -7.24
CA LEU A 17 1.39 -5.66 -6.57
C LEU A 17 0.72 -7.00 -6.22
N GLY A 18 -0.56 -7.20 -6.58
CA GLY A 18 -1.29 -8.45 -6.36
C GLY A 18 -2.00 -8.56 -5.00
N TYR A 19 -2.10 -7.46 -4.24
CA TYR A 19 -2.86 -7.41 -2.99
C TYR A 19 -4.30 -6.93 -3.25
N ALA A 20 -5.22 -7.20 -2.31
CA ALA A 20 -6.63 -6.83 -2.43
C ALA A 20 -7.03 -5.77 -1.39
N PRO A 21 -6.67 -4.48 -1.59
CA PRO A 21 -6.97 -3.41 -0.64
C PRO A 21 -8.44 -2.95 -0.65
N GLY A 22 -9.28 -3.59 -1.46
CA GLY A 22 -10.64 -3.14 -1.76
C GLY A 22 -10.68 -2.18 -2.94
N THR A 23 -11.80 -1.47 -3.07
CA THR A 23 -11.98 -0.45 -4.11
C THR A 23 -11.02 0.72 -3.86
N ALA A 24 -10.45 1.29 -4.93
CA ALA A 24 -9.58 2.47 -4.85
C ALA A 24 -10.40 3.76 -4.65
N ASP A 25 -11.32 3.77 -3.67
CA ASP A 25 -12.23 4.87 -3.38
C ASP A 25 -11.60 5.97 -2.51
N GLY A 26 -10.39 5.75 -2.01
CA GLY A 26 -9.70 6.71 -1.13
C GLY A 26 -10.07 6.58 0.34
N GLY A 27 -10.92 5.63 0.73
CA GLY A 27 -11.22 5.26 2.10
C GLY A 27 -10.20 4.27 2.66
N TYR A 28 -9.61 4.58 3.81
CA TYR A 28 -8.69 3.66 4.50
C TYR A 28 -9.47 2.68 5.37
N GLY A 29 -10.13 1.71 4.73
CA GLY A 29 -10.94 0.69 5.39
C GLY A 29 -10.15 -0.56 5.79
N THR A 30 -10.85 -1.52 6.40
CA THR A 30 -10.26 -2.79 6.88
C THR A 30 -9.52 -3.55 5.78
N ALA A 31 -10.08 -3.62 4.57
CA ALA A 31 -9.44 -4.27 3.43
C ALA A 31 -8.11 -3.60 3.05
N THR A 32 -8.05 -2.27 3.10
CA THR A 32 -6.80 -1.53 2.83
C THR A 32 -5.78 -1.77 3.93
N THR A 33 -6.19 -1.75 5.20
CA THR A 33 -5.33 -2.08 6.34
C THR A 33 -4.74 -3.49 6.22
N GLU A 34 -5.56 -4.49 5.88
CA GLU A 34 -5.12 -5.88 5.70
C GLU A 34 -4.15 -6.02 4.53
N ALA A 35 -4.44 -5.38 3.39
CA ALA A 35 -3.54 -5.39 2.24
C ALA A 35 -2.20 -4.70 2.54
N VAL A 36 -2.22 -3.60 3.29
CA VAL A 36 -1.00 -2.92 3.74
C VAL A 36 -0.20 -3.81 4.69
N ALA A 37 -0.85 -4.43 5.68
CA ALA A 37 -0.18 -5.34 6.61
C ALA A 37 0.43 -6.56 5.90
N ALA A 38 -0.27 -7.11 4.91
CA ALA A 38 0.23 -8.20 4.08
C ALA A 38 1.47 -7.76 3.27
N PHE A 39 1.41 -6.60 2.62
CA PHE A 39 2.54 -6.03 1.91
C PHE A 39 3.74 -5.75 2.82
N GLN A 40 3.50 -5.18 4.00
CA GLN A 40 4.52 -4.92 5.01
C GLN A 40 5.21 -6.21 5.42
N THR A 41 4.44 -7.27 5.70
CA THR A 41 4.98 -8.60 6.03
C THR A 41 5.87 -9.14 4.91
N ALA A 42 5.40 -9.10 3.66
CA ALA A 42 6.17 -9.55 2.50
C ALA A 42 7.45 -8.72 2.28
N SER A 43 7.43 -7.46 2.68
CA SER A 43 8.57 -6.53 2.56
C SER A 43 9.50 -6.55 3.79
N GLY A 44 9.25 -7.40 4.79
CA GLY A 44 10.03 -7.45 6.03
C GLY A 44 9.87 -6.23 6.94
N LEU A 45 8.77 -5.48 6.78
CA LEU A 45 8.39 -4.37 7.64
C LEU A 45 7.46 -4.84 8.77
N THR A 46 7.35 -4.03 9.82
CA THR A 46 6.31 -4.23 10.84
C THR A 46 4.94 -4.11 10.20
N ALA A 47 4.14 -5.18 10.29
CA ALA A 47 2.78 -5.25 9.74
C ALA A 47 1.77 -4.57 10.66
N ASP A 48 1.84 -3.25 10.75
CA ASP A 48 0.89 -2.42 11.53
C ASP A 48 -0.35 -2.00 10.73
N GLY A 49 -0.37 -2.30 9.42
CA GLY A 49 -1.47 -1.94 8.53
C GLY A 49 -1.54 -0.45 8.24
N VAL A 50 -0.51 0.33 8.57
CA VAL A 50 -0.43 1.78 8.37
C VAL A 50 0.52 2.11 7.22
N ALA A 51 0.02 2.82 6.22
CA ALA A 51 0.80 3.30 5.09
C ALA A 51 1.63 4.55 5.43
N GLY A 52 2.55 4.41 6.39
CA GLY A 52 3.53 5.44 6.73
C GLY A 52 4.63 5.60 5.67
N PRO A 53 5.55 6.57 5.84
CA PRO A 53 6.59 6.86 4.84
C PRO A 53 7.46 5.65 4.45
N LYS A 54 7.77 4.77 5.41
CA LYS A 54 8.53 3.53 5.14
C LYS A 54 7.74 2.56 4.26
N THR A 55 6.47 2.35 4.56
CA THR A 55 5.56 1.52 3.76
C THR A 55 5.42 2.07 2.35
N ILE A 56 5.19 3.38 2.21
CA ILE A 56 5.07 4.04 0.90
C ILE A 56 6.36 3.92 0.08
N ALA A 57 7.53 4.10 0.71
CA ALA A 57 8.82 3.93 0.04
C ALA A 57 9.01 2.48 -0.45
N ALA A 58 8.66 1.50 0.38
CA ALA A 58 8.73 0.08 0.01
C ALA A 58 7.76 -0.26 -1.15
N ILE A 59 6.53 0.25 -1.13
CA ILE A 59 5.55 0.05 -2.21
C ILE A 59 6.08 0.63 -3.52
N ASN A 60 6.60 1.87 -3.50
CA ASN A 60 7.19 2.48 -4.69
C ASN A 60 8.39 1.67 -5.20
N ALA A 61 9.25 1.19 -4.30
CA ALA A 61 10.38 0.35 -4.67
C ALA A 61 9.94 -1.01 -5.27
N ALA A 62 8.85 -1.58 -4.78
CA ALA A 62 8.26 -2.81 -5.32
C ALA A 62 7.65 -2.59 -6.70
N LEU A 63 6.95 -1.47 -6.91
CA LEU A 63 6.37 -1.10 -8.22
C LEU A 63 7.43 -0.85 -9.30
N VAL A 64 8.59 -0.29 -8.93
CA VAL A 64 9.70 -0.04 -9.88
C VAL A 64 10.45 -1.33 -10.24
N ARG A 65 10.34 -2.37 -9.40
CA ARG A 65 11.00 -3.66 -9.61
C ARG A 65 10.11 -4.71 -10.29
N GLY A 66 8.82 -4.43 -10.48
CA GLY A 66 7.84 -5.31 -11.12
C GLY A 66 7.78 -5.16 -12.64
#